data_AF-A0A9D8FW63-F1
#
_entry.id   AF-A0A9D8FW63-F1
#
_cell.length_a   1.000
_cell.length_b   1.000
_cell.length_c   1.000
_cell.angle_alpha   90.00
_cell.angle_beta   90.00
_cell.angle_gamma   90.00
#
_symmetry.space_group_name_H-M   'P 1'
#
loop_
_entity.id
_entity.type
_entity.pdbx_description
1 polymer ?
#
loop_
_entity_poly.entity_id
_entity_poly.type
_entity_poly.pdbx_seq_one_letter_code
_entity_poly.pdbx_strand_id
1 'polypeptide(L)'
;MALDVYFQQDVRRNIVAVAVAMLSAAAAHGVTNVEYCRGVLDTSRAQALNHGMPWSEILKELRGALVDGGRGELLDALAQVIPSAV
;
A
#
# COMPACT_ATOMS: atom_id res chain seq x y z
N MET A 1 18.18 -17.88 8.24
CA MET A 1 18.18 -16.62 9.01
C MET A 1 18.52 -15.41 8.16
N ALA A 2 19.75 -15.19 7.66
CA ALA A 2 20.04 -13.99 6.85
C ALA A 2 19.27 -13.96 5.51
N LEU A 3 19.21 -15.10 4.81
CA LEU A 3 18.46 -15.24 3.55
C LEU A 3 16.96 -14.97 3.70
N ASP A 4 16.35 -15.43 4.80
CA ASP A 4 14.91 -15.22 5.06
C ASP A 4 14.59 -13.75 5.30
N VAL A 5 15.49 -13.02 5.98
CA VAL A 5 15.35 -11.58 6.23
C VAL A 5 15.44 -10.79 4.93
N TYR A 6 16.41 -11.11 4.07
CA TYR A 6 16.52 -10.45 2.76
C TYR A 6 15.30 -10.75 1.87
N PHE A 7 14.86 -12.02 1.86
CA PHE A 7 13.66 -12.41 1.12
C PHE A 7 12.42 -11.65 1.59
N GLN A 8 12.18 -11.57 2.90
CA GLN A 8 11.05 -10.81 3.45
C GLN A 8 11.15 -9.32 3.12
N GLN A 9 12.35 -8.73 3.13
CA GLN A 9 12.56 -7.34 2.72
C GLN A 9 12.28 -7.10 1.24
N ASP A 10 12.70 -8.01 0.36
CA ASP A 10 12.46 -7.89 -1.08
C ASP A 10 10.98 -8.03 -1.42
N VAL A 11 10.29 -9.00 -0.80
CA VAL A 11 8.84 -9.16 -0.95
C VAL A 11 8.12 -7.90 -0.43
N ARG A 12 8.53 -7.37 0.72
CA ARG A 12 7.97 -6.14 1.28
C ARG A 12 8.07 -4.96 0.31
N ARG A 13 9.28 -4.72 -0.21
CA ARG A 13 9.55 -3.65 -1.17
C ARG A 13 8.72 -3.81 -2.43
N ASN A 14 8.54 -5.05 -2.91
CA ASN A 14 7.74 -5.34 -4.08
C ASN A 14 6.25 -5.02 -3.84
N ILE A 15 5.67 -5.47 -2.72
CA ILE A 15 4.30 -5.15 -2.32
C ILE A 15 4.09 -3.63 -2.31
N VAL A 16 4.98 -2.90 -1.63
CA VAL A 16 4.90 -1.44 -1.52
C VAL A 16 5.03 -0.77 -2.89
N ALA A 17 6.02 -1.16 -3.70
CA ALA A 17 6.27 -0.55 -5.01
C ALA A 17 5.07 -0.72 -5.97
N VAL A 18 4.48 -1.92 -6.04
CA VAL A 18 3.32 -2.21 -6.89
C VAL A 18 2.12 -1.39 -6.43
N ALA A 19 1.82 -1.39 -5.13
CA ALA A 19 0.70 -0.64 -4.59
C ALA A 19 0.87 0.88 -4.79
N VAL A 20 2.07 1.43 -4.58
CA VAL A 20 2.35 2.85 -4.88
C VAL A 20 2.11 3.15 -6.34
N ALA A 21 2.59 2.32 -7.28
CA ALA A 21 2.38 2.55 -8.70
C ALA A 21 0.90 2.55 -9.07
N MET A 22 0.12 1.57 -8.58
CA MET A 22 -1.31 1.46 -8.84
C MET A 22 -2.11 2.62 -8.24
N LEU A 23 -1.81 2.99 -6.99
CA LEU A 23 -2.48 4.10 -6.31
C LEU A 23 -2.09 5.46 -6.91
N SER A 24 -0.83 5.63 -7.34
CA SER A 24 -0.38 6.84 -8.03
C SER A 24 -1.07 7.00 -9.38
N ALA A 25 -1.28 5.90 -10.12
CA ALA A 25 -2.07 5.92 -11.34
C ALA A 25 -3.53 6.32 -11.05
N ALA A 26 -4.14 5.79 -9.98
CA ALA A 26 -5.48 6.20 -9.58
C ALA A 26 -5.56 7.68 -9.19
N ALA A 27 -4.55 8.20 -8.47
CA ALA A 27 -4.44 9.60 -8.11
C ALA A 27 -4.32 10.52 -9.34
N ALA A 28 -3.54 10.12 -10.35
CA ALA A 28 -3.44 10.85 -11.62
C ALA A 28 -4.77 10.97 -12.38
N HIS A 29 -5.73 10.08 -12.08
CA HIS A 29 -7.10 10.11 -12.61
C HIS A 29 -8.13 10.66 -11.59
N GLY A 30 -7.68 11.46 -10.62
CA GLY A 30 -8.53 12.15 -9.64
C GLY A 30 -9.21 11.22 -8.63
N VAL A 31 -8.67 10.02 -8.41
CA VAL A 31 -9.20 9.00 -7.48
C VAL A 31 -10.68 8.68 -7.75
N THR A 32 -11.08 8.72 -9.02
CA THR A 32 -12.46 8.52 -9.47
C THR A 32 -13.02 7.12 -9.16
N ASN A 33 -12.15 6.15 -8.85
CA ASN A 33 -12.54 4.80 -8.48
C ASN A 33 -11.96 4.40 -7.10
N VAL A 34 -12.76 4.64 -6.07
CA VAL A 34 -12.43 4.33 -4.67
C VAL A 34 -12.34 2.81 -4.44
N GLU A 35 -13.20 2.02 -5.09
CA GLU A 35 -13.18 0.55 -4.98
C GLU A 35 -11.92 -0.07 -5.59
N TYR A 36 -11.36 0.53 -6.64
CA TYR A 36 -10.05 0.15 -7.16
C TYR A 36 -8.95 0.37 -6.12
N CYS A 37 -8.94 1.55 -5.47
CA CYS A 37 -7.97 1.87 -4.41
C CYS A 37 -8.11 0.90 -3.23
N ARG A 38 -9.33 0.55 -2.86
CA ARG A 38 -9.63 -0.48 -1.85
C ARG A 38 -9.05 -1.84 -2.24
N GLY A 39 -9.33 -2.30 -3.47
CA GLY A 39 -8.84 -3.57 -3.97
C GLY A 39 -7.32 -3.68 -3.94
N VAL A 40 -6.61 -2.60 -4.27
CA VAL A 40 -5.14 -2.53 -4.17
C VAL A 40 -4.66 -2.69 -2.73
N LEU A 41 -5.30 -2.00 -1.78
CA LEU A 41 -4.95 -2.11 -0.36
C LEU A 41 -5.26 -3.49 0.23
N ASP A 42 -6.44 -4.05 -0.07
CA ASP A 42 -6.86 -5.37 0.41
C ASP A 42 -5.93 -6.47 -0.14
N THR A 43 -5.55 -6.36 -1.42
CA THR A 43 -4.58 -7.27 -2.04
C THR A 43 -3.21 -7.17 -1.38
N SER A 44 -2.74 -5.95 -1.14
CA SER A 44 -1.44 -5.71 -0.48
C SER A 44 -1.43 -6.25 0.96
N ARG A 45 -2.53 -6.07 1.69
CA ARG A 45 -2.72 -6.60 3.04
C ARG A 45 -2.70 -8.14 3.03
N ALA A 46 -3.42 -8.77 2.10
CA ALA A 46 -3.43 -10.22 1.96
C ALA A 46 -2.04 -10.77 1.64
N GLN A 47 -1.30 -10.15 0.72
CA GLN A 47 0.08 -10.53 0.40
C GLN A 47 1.00 -10.41 1.62
N ALA A 48 0.92 -9.31 2.36
CA ALA A 48 1.72 -9.11 3.57
C ALA A 48 1.46 -10.21 4.61
N LEU A 49 0.18 -10.50 4.89
CA LEU A 49 -0.23 -11.52 5.86
C LEU A 49 0.22 -12.92 5.43
N ASN A 50 0.13 -13.24 4.13
CA ASN A 50 0.61 -14.53 3.58
C ASN A 50 2.11 -14.75 3.78
N HIS A 51 2.88 -13.67 3.91
CA HIS A 51 4.33 -13.72 4.16
C HIS A 51 4.71 -13.42 5.61
N GLY A 52 3.73 -13.41 6.53
CA GLY A 52 3.94 -13.17 7.96
C GLY A 52 4.37 -11.73 8.30
N MET A 53 4.10 -10.77 7.41
CA MET A 53 4.46 -9.38 7.61
C MET A 53 3.30 -8.59 8.22
N PRO A 54 3.53 -7.79 9.28
CA PRO A 54 2.51 -6.94 9.85
C PRO A 54 2.01 -5.90 8.83
N TRP A 55 0.69 -5.81 8.65
CA TRP A 55 0.10 -4.80 7.77
C TRP A 55 0.50 -3.37 8.15
N SER A 56 0.67 -3.09 9.44
CA SER A 56 1.09 -1.79 9.96
C SER A 56 2.44 -1.33 9.40
N GLU A 57 3.39 -2.25 9.17
CA GLU A 57 4.70 -1.93 8.57
C GLU A 57 4.56 -1.56 7.09
N ILE A 58 3.79 -2.35 6.33
CA ILE A 58 3.51 -2.08 4.91
C ILE A 58 2.78 -0.74 4.76
N LEU A 59 1.77 -0.49 5.60
CA LEU A 59 0.99 0.73 5.54
C LEU A 59 1.85 1.97 5.84
N LYS A 60 2.79 1.87 6.79
CA LYS A 60 3.75 2.93 7.08
C LYS A 60 4.65 3.23 5.87
N GLU A 61 5.17 2.19 5.21
CA GLU A 61 6.02 2.34 4.03
C GLU A 61 5.25 2.91 2.83
N LEU A 62 4.02 2.44 2.59
CA LEU A 62 3.12 2.98 1.57
C LEU A 62 2.88 4.48 1.74
N ARG A 63 2.56 4.92 2.97
CA ARG A 63 2.34 6.34 3.28
C ARG A 63 3.59 7.18 3.03
N GLY A 64 4.78 6.65 3.32
CA GLY A 64 6.05 7.34 3.08
C GLY A 64 6.46 7.39 1.61
N ALA A 65 6.02 6.42 0.80
CA ALA A 65 6.44 6.28 -0.60
C ALA A 65 5.56 7.03 -1.62
N LEU A 66 4.31 7.36 -1.27
CA LEU A 66 3.45 8.20 -2.11
C LEU A 66 4.06 9.61 -2.24
N VAL A 67 4.18 10.18 -3.45
CA VAL A 67 4.84 11.48 -3.69
C VAL A 67 3.84 12.65 -3.60
N ASP A 68 4.29 13.81 -3.11
CA ASP A 68 3.49 14.97 -2.66
C ASP A 68 2.47 15.55 -3.66
N GLY A 69 2.62 15.30 -4.97
CA GLY A 69 1.76 15.89 -6.00
C GLY A 69 0.32 15.37 -6.07
N GLY A 70 0.05 14.18 -5.55
CA GLY A 70 -1.30 13.56 -5.48
C GLY A 70 -1.57 12.84 -4.16
N ARG A 71 -0.66 13.02 -3.19
CA ARG A 71 -0.68 12.34 -1.90
C ARG A 71 -1.88 12.76 -1.05
N GLY A 72 -2.26 14.03 -1.05
CA GLY A 72 -3.40 14.53 -0.26
C GLY A 72 -4.71 13.87 -0.68
N GLU A 73 -5.07 14.00 -1.95
CA GLU A 73 -6.31 13.42 -2.51
C GLU A 73 -6.38 11.91 -2.33
N LEU A 74 -5.26 11.22 -2.56
CA LEU A 74 -5.19 9.79 -2.37
C LEU A 74 -5.26 9.41 -0.88
N LEU A 75 -4.53 10.07 0.02
CA LEU A 75 -4.59 9.78 1.45
C LEU A 75 -5.98 10.08 2.04
N ASP A 76 -6.66 11.12 1.58
CA ASP A 76 -8.01 11.47 2.00
C ASP A 76 -9.02 10.42 1.54
N ALA A 77 -8.92 9.97 0.28
CA ALA A 77 -9.73 8.88 -0.24
C ALA A 77 -9.42 7.55 0.47
N LEU A 78 -8.14 7.25 0.72
CA LEU A 78 -7.70 6.06 1.45
C LEU A 78 -8.12 6.13 2.92
N ALA A 79 -8.23 7.30 3.55
CA ALA A 79 -8.71 7.43 4.92
C ALA A 79 -10.18 6.97 5.07
N GLN A 80 -10.97 7.04 3.99
CA GLN A 80 -12.34 6.51 3.97
C GLN A 80 -12.41 4.99 3.78
N VAL A 81 -11.31 4.36 3.36
CA VAL A 81 -11.27 2.97 2.89
C VAL A 81 -10.40 2.07 3.77
N ILE A 82 -9.29 2.60 4.29
CA ILE A 82 -8.42 1.90 5.23
C ILE A 82 -9.20 1.74 6.53
N PRO A 83 -9.51 0.51 6.97
CA PRO A 83 -10.08 0.30 8.28
C PRO A 83 -9.12 0.89 9.32
N SER A 84 -9.64 1.76 10.19
CA SER A 84 -8.91 2.24 11.37
C SER A 84 -8.27 1.03 12.05
N ALA A 85 -6.94 1.00 12.07
CA ALA A 85 -6.13 -0.16 12.40
C ALA A 85 -6.65 -0.89 13.65
N VAL A 86 -7.13 -2.11 13.43
CA VAL A 86 -7.16 -3.20 14.42
C VAL A 86 -6.34 -4.34 13.84
#